data_AF-A0A3D1MZ01-F1
#
_entry.id   AF-A0A3D1MZ01-F1
#
_cell.length_a   1.000
_cell.length_b   1.000
_cell.length_c   1.000
_cell.angle_alpha   90.00
_cell.angle_beta   90.00
_cell.angle_gamma   90.00
#
_symmetry.space_group_name_H-M   'P 1'
#
loop_
_entity.id
_entity.type
_entity.pdbx_description
1 polymer ?
#
loop_
_entity_poly.entity_id
_entity_poly.type
_entity_poly.pdbx_seq_one_letter_code
_entity_poly.pdbx_strand_id
1 'polypeptide(L)'
;MKSIKFEYKNYKGEIKIREVKPIGLKFGVTPNITEPEWLLEGMDLDKNEYRCFVLNHISRIIDDKIQRFFCITVYVKDEQQRFLMLHNKKLDKWVPPGGKVDPNETPDEAALRECFEETGVQIELVGNTTPVDGGLMCPYGIQLNCIKPNIRDHIDLIYLARIKGASSDLKMSEREAYAIGWYTPEEIKKLNTFSSIMQWCDFFKNVM
;
A
#
# COMPACT_ATOMS: atom_id res chain seq x y z
N MET A 1 -11.61 -25.11 14.23
CA MET A 1 -10.61 -24.26 13.54
C MET A 1 -10.73 -24.44 12.04
N LYS A 2 -10.70 -23.34 11.29
CA LYS A 2 -10.62 -23.35 9.82
C LYS A 2 -9.22 -23.80 9.39
N SER A 3 -9.10 -24.42 8.22
CA SER A 3 -7.80 -24.64 7.58
C SER A 3 -7.23 -23.30 7.10
N ILE A 4 -5.91 -23.26 6.98
CA ILE A 4 -5.16 -22.18 6.34
C ILE A 4 -4.39 -22.75 5.16
N LYS A 5 -4.42 -22.07 4.02
CA LYS A 5 -3.56 -22.39 2.88
C LYS A 5 -2.35 -21.47 2.87
N PHE A 6 -1.17 -21.99 2.54
CA PHE A 6 0.03 -21.15 2.44
C PHE A 6 1.11 -21.76 1.53
N GLU A 7 1.96 -20.90 0.95
CA GLU A 7 3.18 -21.31 0.28
C GLU A 7 4.26 -21.63 1.32
N TYR A 8 4.83 -22.83 1.24
CA TYR A 8 5.86 -23.32 2.15
C TYR A 8 7.11 -23.77 1.39
N LYS A 9 8.27 -23.22 1.77
CA LYS A 9 9.57 -23.67 1.28
C LYS A 9 10.11 -24.77 2.18
N ASN A 10 10.27 -25.98 1.65
CA ASN A 10 10.82 -27.09 2.43
C ASN A 10 12.35 -27.00 2.55
N TYR A 11 12.95 -27.86 3.38
CA TYR A 11 14.40 -27.92 3.60
C TYR A 11 15.22 -28.26 2.34
N LYS A 12 14.59 -28.81 1.29
CA LYS A 12 15.20 -29.07 -0.02
C LYS A 12 15.13 -27.84 -0.95
N GLY A 13 14.56 -26.73 -0.48
CA GLY A 13 14.37 -25.51 -1.25
C GLY A 13 13.14 -25.50 -2.17
N GLU A 14 12.33 -26.56 -2.17
CA GLU A 14 11.13 -26.64 -3.00
C GLU A 14 9.98 -25.84 -2.37
N ILE A 15 9.31 -25.01 -3.16
CA ILE A 15 8.12 -24.26 -2.74
C ILE A 15 6.87 -25.05 -3.13
N LYS A 16 5.99 -25.31 -2.16
CA LYS A 16 4.70 -25.99 -2.38
C LYS A 16 3.60 -25.29 -1.61
N ILE A 17 2.40 -25.28 -2.17
CA ILE A 17 1.20 -24.84 -1.46
C ILE A 17 0.78 -25.96 -0.50
N ARG A 18 0.41 -25.58 0.72
CA ARG A 18 -0.05 -26.47 1.78
C ARG A 18 -1.35 -25.99 2.37
N GLU A 19 -2.33 -26.88 2.46
CA GLU A 19 -3.51 -26.66 3.28
C GLU A 19 -3.37 -27.37 4.62
N VAL A 20 -3.37 -26.61 5.72
CA VAL A 20 -3.11 -27.12 7.06
C VAL A 20 -4.23 -26.72 7.99
N LYS A 21 -4.71 -27.65 8.82
CA LYS A 21 -5.59 -27.35 9.96
C LYS A 21 -4.72 -27.11 11.19
N PRO A 22 -4.59 -25.85 11.66
CA PRO A 22 -3.72 -25.53 12.79
C PRO A 22 -4.19 -26.22 14.07
N ILE A 23 -3.22 -26.65 14.87
CA ILE A 23 -3.41 -27.20 16.21
C ILE A 23 -2.79 -26.26 17.23
N GLY A 24 -1.59 -25.75 16.97
CA GLY A 24 -0.90 -24.83 17.89
C GLY A 24 0.38 -24.23 17.32
N LEU A 25 0.97 -23.33 18.08
CA LEU A 25 2.32 -22.81 17.85
C LEU A 25 3.25 -23.35 18.93
N LYS A 26 4.45 -23.75 18.51
CA LYS A 26 5.50 -24.26 19.40
C LYS A 26 6.84 -23.64 19.03
N PHE A 27 7.63 -23.26 20.03
CA PHE A 27 9.01 -22.87 19.81
C PHE A 27 9.92 -24.09 20.00
N GLY A 28 10.78 -24.40 19.03
CA GLY A 28 11.67 -25.56 19.11
C GLY A 28 12.37 -25.90 17.81
N VAL A 29 12.93 -27.11 17.75
CA VAL A 29 13.73 -27.60 16.62
C VAL A 29 12.98 -28.65 15.80
N THR A 30 13.41 -28.86 14.56
CA THR A 30 12.95 -29.97 13.71
C THR A 30 14.17 -30.79 13.25
N PRO A 31 14.01 -32.01 12.71
CA PRO A 31 15.17 -32.80 12.26
C PRO A 31 16.08 -32.10 11.24
N ASN A 32 15.58 -31.09 10.53
CA ASN A 32 16.32 -30.35 9.51
C ASN A 32 16.67 -28.91 9.93
N ILE A 33 16.34 -28.50 11.17
CA ILE A 33 16.66 -27.17 11.70
C ILE A 33 17.24 -27.32 13.10
N THR A 34 18.51 -26.95 13.24
CA THR A 34 19.30 -27.09 14.46
C THR A 34 19.13 -25.94 15.45
N GLU A 35 18.73 -24.77 14.97
CA GLU A 35 18.44 -23.59 15.81
C GLU A 35 16.94 -23.51 16.12
N PRO A 36 16.52 -23.24 17.37
CA PRO A 36 15.11 -23.16 17.71
C PRO A 36 14.36 -22.07 16.92
N GLU A 37 13.22 -22.43 16.32
CA GLU A 37 12.34 -21.52 15.60
C GLU A 37 10.87 -21.69 16.02
N TRP A 38 10.02 -20.76 15.62
CA TRP A 38 8.58 -20.90 15.76
C TRP A 38 8.03 -21.88 14.71
N LEU A 39 7.32 -22.89 15.19
CA LEU A 39 6.71 -23.96 14.42
C LEU A 39 5.20 -23.87 14.51
N LEU A 40 4.54 -23.98 13.37
CA LEU A 40 3.11 -24.24 13.26
C LEU A 40 2.88 -25.75 13.27
N GLU A 41 2.22 -26.22 14.31
CA GLU A 41 1.75 -27.60 14.44
C GLU A 41 0.35 -27.73 13.84
N GLY A 42 0.14 -28.73 13.00
CA GLY A 42 -1.16 -28.93 12.37
C GLY A 42 -1.28 -30.20 11.55
N MET A 43 -2.52 -30.53 11.17
CA MET A 43 -2.80 -31.58 10.20
C MET A 43 -2.61 -31.03 8.79
N ASP A 44 -1.62 -31.55 8.06
CA ASP A 44 -1.42 -31.28 6.63
C ASP A 44 -2.49 -32.05 5.85
N LEU A 45 -3.47 -31.33 5.30
CA LEU A 45 -4.62 -31.94 4.61
C LEU A 45 -4.21 -32.51 3.24
N ASP A 46 -3.15 -32.00 2.62
CA ASP A 46 -2.65 -32.50 1.33
C ASP A 46 -1.93 -33.84 1.47
N LYS A 47 -1.31 -34.08 2.64
CA LYS A 47 -0.61 -35.33 2.96
C LYS A 47 -1.37 -36.25 3.90
N ASN A 48 -2.46 -35.75 4.48
CA ASN A 48 -3.23 -36.43 5.52
C ASN A 48 -2.34 -36.90 6.69
N GLU A 49 -1.46 -36.00 7.18
CA GLU A 49 -0.47 -36.31 8.21
C GLU A 49 -0.28 -35.13 9.17
N TYR A 50 0.01 -35.42 10.45
CA TYR A 50 0.43 -34.40 11.42
C TYR A 50 1.85 -33.93 11.12
N ARG A 51 2.05 -32.62 10.95
CA ARG A 51 3.34 -32.04 10.57
C ARG A 51 3.61 -30.73 11.31
N CYS A 52 4.90 -30.42 11.44
CA CYS A 52 5.38 -29.13 11.90
C CYS A 52 5.90 -28.32 10.71
N PHE A 53 5.45 -27.08 10.60
CA PHE A 53 5.88 -26.13 9.57
C PHE A 53 6.64 -24.99 10.22
N VAL A 54 7.83 -24.70 9.73
CA VAL A 54 8.65 -23.60 10.24
C VAL A 54 8.02 -22.28 9.77
N LEU A 55 7.64 -21.40 10.68
CA LEU A 55 6.88 -20.19 10.32
C LEU A 55 7.64 -19.30 9.34
N ASN A 56 8.95 -19.14 9.51
CA ASN A 56 9.79 -18.33 8.61
C ASN A 56 9.85 -18.89 7.18
N HIS A 57 9.51 -20.17 6.99
CA HIS A 57 9.47 -20.79 5.67
C HIS A 57 8.12 -20.63 4.98
N ILE A 58 7.13 -20.07 5.68
CA ILE A 58 5.84 -19.70 5.10
C ILE A 58 6.01 -18.34 4.41
N SER A 59 6.19 -18.36 3.10
CA SER A 59 6.40 -17.12 2.32
C SER A 59 5.12 -16.31 2.18
N ARG A 60 3.96 -16.99 2.17
CA ARG A 60 2.69 -16.35 1.86
C ARG A 60 1.49 -17.17 2.33
N ILE A 61 0.58 -16.53 3.06
CA ILE A 61 -0.77 -17.08 3.27
C ILE A 61 -1.57 -16.94 1.97
N ILE A 62 -2.18 -18.04 1.54
CA ILE A 62 -3.10 -18.09 0.42
C ILE A 62 -4.51 -18.00 0.99
N ASP A 63 -5.17 -16.89 0.71
CA ASP A 63 -6.61 -16.79 0.83
C ASP A 63 -7.17 -16.92 -0.59
N ASP A 64 -8.21 -17.74 -0.75
CA ASP A 64 -8.93 -17.85 -2.03
C ASP A 64 -9.71 -16.55 -2.33
N LYS A 65 -9.82 -15.65 -1.34
CA LYS A 65 -10.40 -14.32 -1.48
C LYS A 65 -9.33 -13.28 -1.85
N ILE A 66 -9.71 -12.39 -2.76
CA ILE A 66 -8.89 -11.23 -3.11
C ILE A 66 -8.76 -10.32 -1.89
N GLN A 67 -7.52 -10.04 -1.48
CA GLN A 67 -7.23 -9.10 -0.41
C GLN A 67 -7.41 -7.67 -0.92
N ARG A 68 -8.27 -6.88 -0.27
CA ARG A 68 -8.49 -5.47 -0.63
C ARG A 68 -8.02 -4.57 0.50
N PHE A 69 -7.27 -3.53 0.13
CA PHE A 69 -6.79 -2.51 1.05
C PHE A 69 -7.32 -1.15 0.60
N PHE A 70 -7.78 -0.33 1.54
CA PHE A 70 -8.01 1.08 1.26
C PHE A 70 -6.66 1.79 1.20
N CYS A 71 -6.50 2.58 0.14
CA CYS A 71 -5.36 3.45 -0.07
C CYS A 71 -5.87 4.86 -0.34
N ILE A 72 -4.99 5.83 -0.18
CA ILE A 72 -5.23 7.21 -0.58
C ILE A 72 -4.15 7.61 -1.59
N THR A 73 -4.50 8.56 -2.45
CA THR A 73 -3.56 9.28 -3.29
C THR A 73 -3.92 10.76 -3.24
N VAL A 74 -2.94 11.61 -2.97
CA VAL A 74 -3.16 13.05 -2.83
C VAL A 74 -2.47 13.82 -3.94
N TYR A 75 -3.25 14.50 -4.77
CA TYR A 75 -2.74 15.46 -5.72
C TYR A 75 -2.58 16.80 -5.03
N VAL A 76 -1.34 17.17 -4.70
CA VAL A 76 -1.04 18.45 -4.05
C VAL A 76 -0.67 19.48 -5.11
N LYS A 77 -1.31 20.65 -5.09
CA LYS A 77 -0.92 21.79 -5.93
C LYS A 77 -0.18 22.87 -5.15
N ASP A 78 0.82 23.47 -5.78
CA ASP A 78 1.43 24.72 -5.33
C ASP A 78 0.71 25.95 -5.91
N GLU A 79 1.16 27.15 -5.52
CA GLU A 79 0.62 28.43 -6.00
C GLU A 79 0.75 28.62 -7.52
N GLN A 80 1.68 27.89 -8.16
CA GLN A 80 1.95 27.93 -9.60
C GLN A 80 1.15 26.85 -10.36
N GLN A 81 0.19 26.18 -9.70
CA GLN A 81 -0.63 25.10 -10.26
C GLN A 81 0.19 23.88 -10.74
N ARG A 82 1.37 23.67 -10.14
CA ARG A 82 2.19 22.47 -10.34
C ARG A 82 1.81 21.41 -9.32
N PHE A 83 1.93 20.15 -9.70
CA PHE A 83 1.66 19.01 -8.83
C PHE A 83 2.92 18.46 -8.19
N LEU A 84 2.80 18.07 -6.92
CA LEU A 84 3.85 17.36 -6.20
C LEU A 84 3.94 15.91 -6.68
N MET A 85 5.12 15.50 -7.16
CA MET A 85 5.37 14.14 -7.63
C MET A 85 6.66 13.60 -7.03
N LEU A 86 6.69 12.29 -6.75
CA LEU A 86 7.86 11.55 -6.29
C LEU A 86 8.15 10.35 -7.21
N HIS A 87 9.44 10.07 -7.44
CA HIS A 87 9.88 8.90 -8.19
C HIS A 87 9.99 7.70 -7.25
N ASN A 88 8.91 6.92 -7.15
CA ASN A 88 8.77 5.83 -6.18
C ASN A 88 9.70 4.65 -6.51
N LYS A 89 10.51 4.20 -5.55
CA LYS A 89 11.51 3.13 -5.73
C LYS A 89 10.92 1.75 -6.02
N LYS A 90 9.74 1.44 -5.45
CA LYS A 90 9.11 0.12 -5.61
C LYS A 90 8.45 -0.01 -6.98
N LEU A 91 7.88 1.08 -7.47
CA LEU A 91 7.17 1.12 -8.75
C LEU A 91 8.07 1.52 -9.93
N ASP A 92 9.19 2.20 -9.65
CA ASP A 92 10.05 2.85 -10.64
C ASP A 92 9.25 3.80 -11.55
N LYS A 93 8.36 4.58 -10.93
CA LYS A 93 7.39 5.48 -11.58
C LYS A 93 7.23 6.77 -10.78
N TRP A 94 6.97 7.86 -11.49
CA TRP A 94 6.57 9.13 -10.89
C TRP A 94 5.11 9.07 -10.50
N VAL A 95 4.82 9.25 -9.21
CA VAL A 95 3.48 9.18 -8.64
C VAL A 95 3.24 10.34 -7.67
N PRO A 96 1.98 10.76 -7.45
CA PRO A 96 1.66 11.64 -6.33
C PRO A 96 1.88 10.91 -5.00
N PRO A 97 1.99 11.64 -3.88
CA PRO A 97 2.11 11.03 -2.57
C PRO A 97 0.87 10.21 -2.21
N GLY A 98 1.10 9.08 -1.53
CA GLY A 98 0.01 8.26 -1.02
C GLY A 98 0.41 6.88 -0.57
N GLY A 99 -0.53 6.20 0.08
CA GLY A 99 -0.26 4.95 0.76
C GLY A 99 -1.51 4.29 1.30
N LYS A 100 -1.33 3.30 2.18
CA LYS A 100 -2.44 2.57 2.77
C LYS A 100 -3.05 3.38 3.90
N VAL A 101 -4.37 3.25 4.07
CA VAL A 101 -5.05 3.71 5.28
C VAL A 101 -4.81 2.68 6.37
N ASP A 102 -4.21 3.11 7.48
CA ASP A 102 -3.99 2.24 8.63
C ASP A 102 -5.31 1.96 9.39
N PRO A 103 -5.41 0.85 10.15
CA PRO A 103 -6.67 0.45 10.80
C PRO A 103 -7.22 1.43 11.84
N ASN A 104 -6.40 2.35 12.33
CA ASN A 104 -6.70 3.26 13.42
C ASN A 104 -6.73 4.74 13.00
N GLU A 105 -6.77 5.01 11.70
CA GLU A 105 -6.87 6.36 11.15
C GLU A 105 -8.01 6.47 10.12
N THR A 106 -8.46 7.70 9.90
CA THR A 106 -9.36 8.05 8.81
C THR A 106 -8.59 8.21 7.50
N PRO A 107 -9.26 8.11 6.33
CA PRO A 107 -8.63 8.41 5.05
C PRO A 107 -8.03 9.84 4.97
N ASP A 108 -8.68 10.81 5.62
CA ASP A 108 -8.21 12.19 5.66
C ASP A 108 -6.88 12.28 6.46
N GLU A 109 -6.80 11.62 7.62
CA GLU A 109 -5.57 11.53 8.41
C GLU A 109 -4.46 10.81 7.64
N ALA A 110 -4.78 9.70 6.97
CA ALA A 110 -3.83 8.98 6.11
C ALA A 110 -3.27 9.89 5.01
N ALA A 111 -4.12 10.70 4.36
CA ALA A 111 -3.72 11.64 3.32
C ALA A 111 -2.72 12.69 3.84
N LEU A 112 -2.95 13.23 5.03
CA LEU A 112 -2.02 14.18 5.67
C LEU A 112 -0.70 13.51 6.07
N ARG A 113 -0.78 12.31 6.67
CA ARG A 113 0.38 11.54 7.15
C ARG A 113 1.29 11.13 6.01
N GLU A 114 0.75 10.41 5.01
CA GLU A 114 1.53 9.90 3.87
C GLU A 114 2.23 11.03 3.11
N CYS A 115 1.50 12.13 2.84
CA CYS A 115 2.10 13.28 2.18
C CYS A 115 3.27 13.86 2.99
N PHE A 116 3.10 14.03 4.30
CA PHE A 116 4.16 14.55 5.14
C PHE A 116 5.35 13.58 5.29
N GLU A 117 5.10 12.29 5.44
CA GLU A 117 6.15 11.27 5.58
C GLU A 117 7.00 11.12 4.31
N GLU A 118 6.37 11.12 3.13
CA GLU A 118 7.06 10.94 1.86
C GLU A 118 7.77 12.22 1.37
N THR A 119 7.23 13.39 1.71
CA THR A 119 7.59 14.66 1.06
C THR A 119 7.97 15.81 1.99
N GLY A 120 7.66 15.70 3.29
CA GLY A 120 7.79 16.77 4.27
C GLY A 120 6.79 17.92 4.11
N VAL A 121 5.92 17.88 3.09
CA VAL A 121 4.96 18.94 2.82
C VAL A 121 3.73 18.78 3.70
N GLN A 122 3.37 19.85 4.40
CA GLN A 122 2.09 19.95 5.10
C GLN A 122 1.02 20.43 4.13
N ILE A 123 -0.15 19.80 4.17
CA ILE A 123 -1.23 20.07 3.23
C ILE A 123 -2.56 20.35 3.94
N GLU A 124 -3.47 20.93 3.18
CA GLU A 124 -4.89 21.04 3.51
C GLU A 124 -5.68 20.41 2.36
N LEU A 125 -6.55 19.46 2.68
CA LEU A 125 -7.43 18.83 1.69
C LEU A 125 -8.46 19.84 1.18
N VAL A 126 -8.72 19.83 -0.11
CA VAL A 126 -9.64 20.73 -0.79
C VAL A 126 -10.78 19.90 -1.36
N GLY A 127 -12.01 20.39 -1.22
CA GLY A 127 -13.19 19.69 -1.72
C GLY A 127 -14.40 19.89 -0.83
N ASN A 128 -15.40 19.04 -1.02
CA ASN A 128 -16.60 19.05 -0.20
C ASN A 128 -16.41 18.09 0.98
N THR A 129 -16.83 18.50 2.17
CA THR A 129 -16.99 17.59 3.30
C THR A 129 -18.40 17.02 3.29
N THR A 130 -18.57 15.82 3.87
CA THR A 130 -19.91 15.26 4.08
C THR A 130 -20.69 16.18 5.04
N PRO A 131 -21.90 16.64 4.71
CA PRO A 131 -22.60 17.68 5.47
C PRO A 131 -23.34 17.13 6.71
N VAL A 132 -22.60 16.45 7.58
CA VAL A 132 -23.06 15.90 8.86
C VAL A 132 -21.98 16.12 9.93
N ASP A 133 -22.36 16.03 11.21
CA ASP A 133 -21.38 16.07 12.28
C ASP A 133 -20.37 14.91 12.15
N GLY A 134 -19.08 15.23 12.27
CA GLY A 134 -17.98 14.29 11.99
C GLY A 134 -17.80 13.91 10.51
N GLY A 135 -18.40 14.65 9.57
CA GLY A 135 -18.27 14.38 8.14
C GLY A 135 -16.85 14.58 7.61
N LEU A 136 -16.30 13.57 6.93
CA LEU A 136 -14.98 13.60 6.31
C LEU A 136 -14.99 14.27 4.94
N MET A 137 -13.80 14.61 4.44
CA MET A 137 -13.58 15.07 3.07
C MET A 137 -14.03 13.99 2.08
N CYS A 138 -14.90 14.36 1.15
CA CYS A 138 -15.32 13.47 0.07
C CYS A 138 -14.18 13.33 -0.94
N PRO A 139 -13.70 12.11 -1.22
CA PRO A 139 -12.75 11.88 -2.31
C PRO A 139 -13.35 12.35 -3.64
N TYR A 140 -12.52 12.94 -4.51
CA TYR A 140 -12.93 13.30 -5.87
C TYR A 140 -13.22 12.09 -6.75
N GLY A 141 -12.61 10.95 -6.41
CA GLY A 141 -12.90 9.69 -7.05
C GLY A 141 -12.42 8.50 -6.24
N ILE A 142 -12.89 7.34 -6.65
CA ILE A 142 -12.52 6.05 -6.10
C ILE A 142 -12.07 5.17 -7.27
N GLN A 143 -10.85 4.65 -7.20
CA GLN A 143 -10.23 3.87 -8.26
C GLN A 143 -9.83 2.49 -7.75
N LEU A 144 -10.06 1.45 -8.55
CA LEU A 144 -9.56 0.10 -8.24
C LEU A 144 -8.23 -0.14 -8.95
N ASN A 145 -7.15 -0.26 -8.18
CA ASN A 145 -5.81 -0.58 -8.66
C ASN A 145 -5.52 -2.07 -8.40
N CYS A 146 -5.50 -2.88 -9.46
CA CYS A 146 -5.13 -4.29 -9.33
C CYS A 146 -3.61 -4.42 -9.20
N ILE A 147 -3.14 -4.77 -8.00
CA ILE A 147 -1.70 -4.91 -7.70
C ILE A 147 -1.19 -6.28 -8.13
N LYS A 148 -1.98 -7.31 -7.85
CA LYS A 148 -1.70 -8.67 -8.30
C LYS A 148 -3.02 -9.36 -8.65
N PRO A 149 -3.24 -9.75 -9.92
CA PRO A 149 -4.49 -10.34 -10.38
C PRO A 149 -4.97 -11.48 -9.48
N ASN A 150 -6.25 -11.44 -9.10
CA ASN A 150 -6.93 -12.41 -8.24
C ASN A 150 -6.32 -12.58 -6.84
N ILE A 151 -5.44 -11.67 -6.42
CA ILE A 151 -4.69 -11.80 -5.17
C ILE A 151 -4.85 -10.54 -4.33
N ARG A 152 -4.61 -9.37 -4.93
CA ARG A 152 -4.55 -8.11 -4.19
C ARG A 152 -5.00 -6.94 -5.05
N ASP A 153 -5.99 -6.22 -4.54
CA ASP A 153 -6.41 -4.94 -5.08
C ASP A 153 -6.22 -3.84 -4.04
N HIS A 154 -5.97 -2.63 -4.52
CA HIS A 154 -6.07 -1.41 -3.72
C HIS A 154 -7.31 -0.64 -4.18
N ILE A 155 -8.17 -0.26 -3.24
CA ILE A 155 -9.26 0.69 -3.47
C ILE A 155 -8.70 2.05 -3.06
N ASP A 156 -8.45 2.88 -4.05
CA ASP A 156 -7.71 4.13 -3.94
C ASP A 156 -8.68 5.31 -3.89
N LEU A 157 -8.62 6.08 -2.81
CA LEU A 157 -9.42 7.28 -2.59
C LEU A 157 -8.61 8.49 -3.02
N ILE A 158 -9.10 9.21 -4.03
CA ILE A 158 -8.35 10.29 -4.67
C ILE A 158 -8.72 11.63 -4.05
N TYR A 159 -7.72 12.32 -3.51
CA TYR A 159 -7.86 13.64 -2.90
C TYR A 159 -7.10 14.71 -3.68
N LEU A 160 -7.60 15.95 -3.59
CA LEU A 160 -6.89 17.15 -4.00
C LEU A 160 -6.50 17.93 -2.75
N ALA A 161 -5.33 18.54 -2.75
CA ALA A 161 -4.86 19.35 -1.65
C ALA A 161 -4.06 20.56 -2.12
N ARG A 162 -3.90 21.53 -1.21
CA ARG A 162 -2.96 22.65 -1.35
C ARG A 162 -1.95 22.63 -0.22
N ILE A 163 -0.83 23.31 -0.41
CA ILE A 163 0.18 23.50 0.64
C ILE A 163 -0.45 24.27 1.81
N LYS A 164 -0.20 23.81 3.03
CA LYS A 164 -0.60 24.49 4.26
C LYS A 164 0.58 25.33 4.78
N GLY A 165 0.44 26.66 4.74
CA GLY A 165 1.46 27.60 5.20
C GLY A 165 2.50 27.95 4.13
N ALA A 166 3.58 28.64 4.52
CA ALA A 166 4.54 29.25 3.60
C ALA A 166 5.76 28.35 3.25
N SER A 167 5.94 27.22 3.93
CA SER A 167 7.11 26.36 3.72
C SER A 167 6.86 25.38 2.58
N SER A 168 7.66 25.49 1.50
CA SER A 168 7.65 24.59 0.34
C SER A 168 8.89 23.69 0.28
N ASP A 169 9.71 23.70 1.33
CA ASP A 169 10.92 22.89 1.41
C ASP A 169 10.57 21.39 1.32
N LEU A 170 10.93 20.78 0.20
CA LEU A 170 10.73 19.36 -0.03
C LEU A 170 11.75 18.55 0.78
N LYS A 171 11.24 17.60 1.58
CA LYS A 171 12.05 16.61 2.27
C LYS A 171 11.61 15.23 1.83
N MET A 172 12.38 14.64 0.93
CA MET A 172 12.07 13.31 0.41
C MET A 172 12.42 12.21 1.40
N SER A 173 11.54 11.23 1.54
CA SER A 173 11.88 9.95 2.15
C SER A 173 12.89 9.17 1.28
N GLU A 174 14.16 9.14 1.70
CA GLU A 174 15.21 8.38 1.01
C GLU A 174 14.93 6.88 0.96
N ARG A 175 14.04 6.36 1.80
CA ARG A 175 13.66 4.94 1.78
C ARG A 175 12.71 4.61 0.63
N GLU A 176 11.90 5.57 0.18
CA GLU A 176 10.74 5.31 -0.65
C GLU A 176 10.82 5.94 -2.04
N ALA A 177 11.59 7.02 -2.20
CA ALA A 177 11.71 7.74 -3.47
C ALA A 177 13.17 8.00 -3.89
N TYR A 178 13.41 8.04 -5.20
CA TYR A 178 14.68 8.47 -5.79
C TYR A 178 14.77 9.98 -6.00
N ALA A 179 13.63 10.64 -6.22
CA ALA A 179 13.52 12.07 -6.44
C ALA A 179 12.12 12.57 -6.08
N ILE A 180 12.01 13.88 -5.83
CA ILE A 180 10.75 14.59 -5.60
C ILE A 180 10.79 15.94 -6.30
N GLY A 181 9.65 16.44 -6.75
CA GLY A 181 9.58 17.78 -7.35
C GLY A 181 8.16 18.25 -7.65
N TRP A 182 8.07 19.51 -8.05
CA TRP A 182 6.85 20.15 -8.52
C TRP A 182 6.85 20.18 -10.04
N TYR A 183 5.78 19.68 -10.66
CA TYR A 183 5.68 19.53 -12.10
C TYR A 183 4.35 20.07 -12.63
N THR A 184 4.40 20.80 -13.73
CA THR A 184 3.22 21.15 -14.50
C THR A 184 2.59 19.90 -15.14
N PRO A 185 1.29 19.91 -15.51
CA PRO A 185 0.68 18.81 -16.26
C PRO A 185 1.45 18.42 -17.54
N GLU A 186 2.04 19.40 -18.25
CA GLU A 186 2.79 19.13 -19.48
C GLU A 186 4.16 18.50 -19.20
N GLU A 187 4.78 18.77 -18.06
CA GLU A 187 5.99 18.09 -17.62
C GLU A 187 5.69 16.66 -17.18
N ILE A 188 4.58 16.43 -16.47
CA ILE A 188 4.16 15.10 -16.01
C ILE A 188 3.96 14.14 -17.18
N LYS A 189 3.44 14.62 -18.32
CA LYS A 189 3.32 13.82 -19.56
C LYS A 189 4.66 13.30 -20.10
N LYS A 190 5.78 13.92 -19.71
CA LYS A 190 7.13 13.51 -20.09
C LYS A 190 7.78 12.60 -19.04
N LEU A 191 7.19 12.47 -17.85
CA LEU A 191 7.67 11.60 -16.79
C LEU A 191 7.25 10.15 -17.06
N ASN A 192 8.06 9.21 -16.54
CA ASN A 192 7.69 7.80 -16.50
C ASN A 192 6.59 7.58 -15.45
N THR A 193 5.32 7.75 -15.81
CA THR A 193 4.16 7.64 -14.90
C THR A 193 3.08 6.69 -15.46
N PHE A 194 1.96 6.54 -14.75
CA PHE A 194 0.79 5.80 -15.20
C PHE A 194 -0.18 6.73 -15.96
N SER A 195 -0.92 6.17 -16.92
CA SER A 195 -1.92 6.93 -17.68
C SER A 195 -3.03 7.50 -16.80
N SER A 196 -3.45 6.78 -15.75
CA SER A 196 -4.45 7.26 -14.79
C SER A 196 -4.00 8.52 -14.06
N ILE A 197 -2.71 8.65 -13.76
CA ILE A 197 -2.17 9.84 -13.09
C ILE A 197 -2.27 11.06 -14.01
N MET A 198 -1.94 10.90 -15.29
CA MET A 198 -2.12 11.98 -16.27
C MET A 198 -3.58 12.40 -16.39
N GLN A 199 -4.51 11.44 -16.39
CA GLN A 199 -5.95 11.71 -16.44
C GLN A 199 -6.43 12.50 -15.20
N TRP A 200 -5.94 12.15 -14.00
CA TRP A 200 -6.25 12.88 -12.78
C TRP A 200 -5.63 14.28 -12.76
N CYS A 201 -4.38 14.45 -13.21
CA CYS A 201 -3.78 15.77 -13.35
C CYS A 201 -4.56 16.66 -14.33
N ASP A 202 -5.01 16.10 -15.46
CA ASP A 202 -5.84 16.82 -16.43
C ASP A 202 -7.23 17.16 -15.85
N PHE A 203 -7.85 16.23 -15.10
CA PHE A 203 -9.11 16.47 -14.39
C PHE A 203 -8.96 17.61 -13.37
N PHE A 204 -7.89 17.60 -12.58
CA PHE A 204 -7.64 18.63 -11.57
C PHE A 204 -7.10 19.93 -12.15
N LYS A 205 -6.74 19.99 -13.43
CA LYS A 205 -6.14 21.20 -14.04
C LYS A 205 -6.97 22.47 -13.80
N ASN A 206 -8.30 22.34 -13.81
CA ASN A 206 -9.24 23.46 -13.61
C ASN A 206 -9.99 23.39 -12.26
N VAL A 207 -9.55 22.53 -11.34
CA VAL A 207 -10.10 22.40 -9.99
C VAL A 207 -9.12 23.06 -9.03
N MET A 208 -9.59 24.10 -8.35
CA MET A 208 -8.80 25.22 -7.80
C MET A 208 -8.33 26.22 -8.85
#